data_AF-X1PMZ3-F1
#
_entry.id   AF-X1PMZ3-F1
#
_cell.length_a   1.000
_cell.length_b   1.000
_cell.length_c   1.000
_cell.angle_alpha   90.00
_cell.angle_beta   90.00
_cell.angle_gamma   90.00
#
_symmetry.space_group_name_H-M   'P 1'
#
loop_
_entity.id
_entity.type
_entity.pdbx_description
1 polymer ?
#
loop_
_entity_poly.entity_id
_entity_poly.type
_entity_poly.pdbx_seq_one_letter_code
_entity_poly.pdbx_strand_id
1 'polypeptide(L)'
;SDENGICEVFINTGEEGCTALTEAVGRLISIAIRSGIDIESVKKQVKGIRCITCIADAETHVLSCPDAMGKAIDFYLNGSNKFDLDITSGPRSIMICPEDGCGGIMEPEGGCYVCRNCGYSKCS
;
A
#
# COMPACT_ATOMS: atom_id res chain seq x y z
N SER A 1 22.40 4.85 -4.69
CA SER A 1 22.58 6.30 -4.49
C SER A 1 23.95 6.69 -4.99
N ASP A 2 24.11 7.96 -5.36
CA ASP A 2 25.37 8.56 -5.81
C ASP A 2 25.78 9.73 -4.88
N GLU A 3 26.72 10.56 -5.34
CA GLU A 3 27.22 11.74 -4.63
C GLU A 3 26.15 12.83 -4.38
N ASN A 4 25.04 12.82 -5.11
CA ASN A 4 23.93 13.77 -4.99
C ASN A 4 22.71 13.19 -4.25
N GLY A 5 22.75 11.92 -3.85
CA GLY A 5 21.71 11.26 -3.06
C GLY A 5 21.04 10.08 -3.78
N ILE A 6 19.72 9.94 -3.61
CA ILE A 6 18.95 8.90 -4.30
C ILE A 6 18.94 9.25 -5.79
N CYS A 7 19.32 8.30 -6.64
CA CYS A 7 19.33 8.46 -8.10
C CYS A 7 18.23 7.64 -8.79
N GLU A 8 17.88 6.48 -8.23
CA GLU A 8 16.91 5.54 -8.78
C GLU A 8 16.20 4.78 -7.64
N VAL A 9 14.99 4.31 -7.93
CA VAL A 9 14.17 3.50 -7.02
C VAL A 9 13.75 2.23 -7.75
N PHE A 10 14.09 1.10 -7.16
CA PHE A 10 13.70 -0.23 -7.61
C PHE A 10 12.78 -0.88 -6.60
N ILE A 11 11.91 -1.72 -7.10
CA ILE A 11 10.98 -2.48 -6.29
C ILE A 11 10.86 -3.86 -6.90
N ASN A 12 10.84 -4.86 -6.04
CA ASN A 12 10.52 -6.22 -6.44
C ASN A 12 9.23 -6.60 -5.74
N THR A 13 8.23 -7.02 -6.51
CA THR A 13 6.98 -7.54 -5.97
C THR A 13 7.12 -9.05 -5.89
N GLY A 14 6.72 -9.66 -4.78
CA GLY A 14 6.72 -11.13 -4.63
C GLY A 14 5.68 -11.81 -5.52
N GLU A 15 5.33 -13.06 -5.22
CA GLU A 15 4.28 -13.79 -5.94
C GLU A 15 2.94 -13.04 -5.94
N GLU A 16 2.66 -12.28 -4.88
CA GLU A 16 1.45 -11.49 -4.71
C GLU A 16 1.71 -9.99 -4.96
N GLY A 17 0.85 -9.36 -5.78
CA GLY A 17 0.84 -7.91 -6.00
C GLY A 17 0.83 -7.49 -7.47
N CYS A 18 0.76 -6.18 -7.72
CA CYS A 18 0.64 -5.61 -9.07
C CYS A 18 2.01 -5.33 -9.71
N THR A 19 2.73 -6.38 -10.12
CA THR A 19 4.09 -6.30 -10.71
C THR A 19 4.23 -5.21 -11.78
N ALA A 20 3.33 -5.18 -12.78
CA ALA A 20 3.38 -4.21 -13.88
C ALA A 20 3.24 -2.75 -13.41
N LEU A 21 2.32 -2.49 -12.48
CA LEU A 21 2.13 -1.14 -11.92
C LEU A 21 3.35 -0.74 -11.08
N THR A 22 3.85 -1.68 -10.28
CA THR A 22 4.99 -1.48 -9.39
C THR A 22 6.27 -1.17 -10.19
N GLU A 23 6.51 -1.89 -11.30
CA GLU A 23 7.62 -1.61 -12.21
C GLU A 23 7.47 -0.24 -12.89
N ALA A 24 6.27 0.07 -13.40
CA ALA A 24 5.99 1.36 -14.04
C ALA A 24 6.24 2.53 -13.07
N VAL A 25 5.74 2.44 -11.84
CA VAL A 25 5.92 3.48 -10.82
C VAL A 25 7.39 3.63 -10.43
N GLY A 26 8.14 2.54 -10.23
CA GLY A 26 9.57 2.61 -9.91
C GLY A 26 10.39 3.29 -11.02
N ARG A 27 10.08 2.97 -12.29
CA ARG A 27 10.70 3.62 -13.46
C ARG A 27 10.38 5.12 -13.52
N LEU A 28 9.12 5.49 -13.29
CA LEU A 28 8.68 6.90 -13.31
C LEU A 28 9.32 7.70 -12.17
N ILE A 29 9.40 7.14 -10.96
CA ILE A 29 10.10 7.76 -9.83
C ILE A 29 11.57 7.98 -10.17
N SER A 30 12.23 6.98 -10.74
CA SER A 30 13.64 7.08 -11.14
C SER A 30 13.86 8.17 -12.20
N ILE A 31 12.95 8.29 -13.18
CA ILE A 31 12.98 9.37 -14.17
C ILE A 31 12.77 10.73 -13.50
N ALA A 32 11.79 10.85 -12.60
CA ALA A 32 11.50 12.09 -11.89
C ALA A 32 12.72 12.61 -11.14
N ILE A 33 13.37 11.72 -10.37
CA ILE A 33 14.58 12.05 -9.60
C ILE A 33 15.72 12.48 -10.53
N ARG A 34 16.00 11.71 -11.59
CA ARG A 34 17.05 12.07 -12.58
C ARG A 34 16.76 13.36 -13.35
N SER A 35 15.51 13.77 -13.41
CA SER A 35 15.09 15.04 -14.02
C SER A 35 15.27 16.24 -13.08
N GLY A 36 15.83 16.05 -11.88
CA GLY A 36 16.03 17.10 -10.89
C GLY A 36 14.77 17.45 -10.09
N ILE A 37 13.74 16.59 -10.12
CA ILE A 37 12.58 16.77 -9.25
C ILE A 37 12.99 16.46 -7.81
N ASP A 38 12.64 17.36 -6.91
CA ASP A 38 12.90 17.23 -5.48
C ASP A 38 12.32 15.91 -4.92
N ILE A 39 13.18 15.15 -4.22
CA ILE A 39 12.86 13.83 -3.69
C ILE A 39 11.74 13.88 -2.65
N GLU A 40 11.67 14.96 -1.86
CA GLU A 40 10.60 15.16 -0.88
C GLU A 40 9.24 15.36 -1.57
N SER A 41 9.24 16.08 -2.68
CA SER A 41 8.06 16.26 -3.53
C SER A 41 7.58 14.93 -4.13
N VAL A 42 8.49 14.08 -4.62
CA VAL A 42 8.15 12.74 -5.10
C VAL A 42 7.60 11.86 -3.97
N LYS A 43 8.29 11.83 -2.83
CA LYS A 43 7.88 11.07 -1.63
C LYS A 43 6.46 11.43 -1.21
N LYS A 44 6.13 12.73 -1.19
CA LYS A 44 4.79 13.23 -0.83
C LYS A 44 3.69 12.72 -1.76
N GLN A 45 3.97 12.49 -3.04
CA GLN A 45 2.97 11.99 -3.98
C GLN A 45 2.68 10.50 -3.80
N VAL A 46 3.68 9.71 -3.40
CA VAL A 46 3.55 8.24 -3.35
C VAL A 46 3.23 7.70 -1.96
N LYS A 47 3.64 8.40 -0.90
CA LYS A 47 3.35 8.02 0.50
C LYS A 47 1.86 8.18 0.79
N GLY A 48 1.27 7.17 1.42
CA GLY A 48 -0.15 7.14 1.79
C GLY A 48 -1.10 6.60 0.72
N ILE A 49 -0.62 6.28 -0.50
CA ILE A 49 -1.44 5.58 -1.51
C ILE A 49 -1.86 4.22 -0.96
N ARG A 50 -3.15 3.89 -1.09
CA ARG A 50 -3.72 2.63 -0.62
C ARG A 50 -4.07 1.73 -1.80
N CYS A 51 -3.74 0.45 -1.69
CA CYS A 51 -4.14 -0.57 -2.67
C CYS A 51 -4.99 -1.62 -1.98
N ILE A 52 -6.13 -1.97 -2.59
CA ILE A 52 -7.07 -2.98 -2.06
C ILE A 52 -6.44 -4.38 -1.96
N THR A 53 -5.46 -4.66 -2.82
CA THR A 53 -4.73 -5.94 -2.85
C THR A 53 -3.44 -5.89 -2.03
N CYS A 54 -3.16 -4.79 -1.31
CA CYS A 54 -1.97 -4.73 -0.48
C CYS A 54 -2.15 -5.64 0.73
N ILE A 55 -1.28 -6.63 0.83
CA ILE A 55 -1.14 -7.44 2.04
C ILE A 55 -0.34 -6.60 3.02
N ALA A 56 -1.01 -6.09 4.04
CA ALA A 56 -0.35 -5.41 5.16
C ALA A 56 0.03 -6.46 6.19
N ASP A 57 1.32 -6.53 6.48
CA ASP A 57 1.85 -7.33 7.56
C ASP A 57 1.98 -6.46 8.83
N ALA A 58 1.80 -7.07 10.00
CA ALA A 58 1.78 -6.35 11.27
C ALA A 58 3.15 -5.75 11.64
N GLU A 59 4.24 -6.31 11.12
CA GLU A 59 5.60 -5.82 11.32
C GLU A 59 5.98 -4.78 10.26
N THR A 60 5.40 -4.86 9.06
CA THR A 60 5.64 -3.95 7.94
C THR A 60 4.39 -3.16 7.57
N HIS A 61 4.10 -2.12 8.36
CA HIS A 61 3.03 -1.16 8.09
C HIS A 61 3.22 -0.49 6.71
N VAL A 62 2.62 -1.04 5.66
CA VAL A 62 2.66 -0.55 4.28
C VAL A 62 1.25 -0.61 3.70
N LEU A 63 0.85 0.45 2.98
CA LEU A 63 -0.53 0.60 2.46
C LEU A 63 -0.67 0.20 0.98
N SER A 64 0.45 0.18 0.24
CA SER A 64 0.55 -0.22 -1.17
C SER A 64 2.02 -0.30 -1.59
N CYS A 65 2.31 -0.82 -2.79
CA CYS A 65 3.66 -0.78 -3.35
C CYS A 65 4.22 0.66 -3.50
N PRO A 66 3.47 1.65 -4.00
CA PRO A 66 3.91 3.05 -3.99
C PRO A 66 4.17 3.62 -2.59
N ASP A 67 3.34 3.28 -1.60
CA ASP A 67 3.56 3.69 -0.21
C ASP A 67 4.82 3.04 0.37
N ALA A 68 5.11 1.79 0.00
CA ALA A 68 6.35 1.09 0.35
C ALA A 68 7.58 1.84 -0.16
N MET A 69 7.56 2.27 -1.43
CA MET A 69 8.62 3.09 -2.00
C MET A 69 8.76 4.42 -1.26
N GLY A 70 7.65 5.09 -0.97
CA GLY A 70 7.64 6.34 -0.21
C GLY A 70 8.28 6.20 1.17
N LYS A 71 7.97 5.11 1.88
CA LYS A 71 8.58 4.76 3.17
C LYS A 71 10.05 4.37 3.05
N ALA A 72 10.44 3.67 1.99
CA ALA A 72 11.85 3.36 1.75
C ALA A 72 12.67 4.62 1.48
N ILE A 73 12.13 5.57 0.70
CA ILE A 73 12.73 6.89 0.48
C ILE A 73 12.84 7.65 1.81
N ASP A 74 11.76 7.68 2.60
CA ASP A 74 11.73 8.37 3.89
C ASP A 74 12.78 7.79 4.87
N PHE A 75 12.88 6.46 4.93
CA PHE A 75 13.88 5.77 5.73
C PHE A 75 15.30 6.11 5.31
N TYR A 76 15.58 6.16 4.00
CA TYR A 76 16.91 6.52 3.50
C TYR A 76 17.30 7.95 3.89
N LEU A 77 16.35 8.88 3.83
CA LEU A 77 16.60 10.30 4.12
C LEU A 77 16.71 10.58 5.63
N ASN A 78 15.86 9.95 6.44
CA ASN A 78 15.71 10.27 7.87
C ASN A 78 16.25 9.21 8.83
N GLY A 79 16.74 8.06 8.32
CA GLY A 79 17.27 6.93 9.09
C GLY A 79 16.24 6.19 9.95
N SER A 80 14.98 6.64 9.96
CA SER A 80 13.89 6.04 10.73
C SER A 80 12.56 6.25 10.03
N ASN A 81 11.70 5.23 10.10
CA ASN A 81 10.32 5.33 9.65
C ASN A 81 9.43 5.63 10.84
N LYS A 82 8.68 6.75 10.79
CA LYS A 82 7.55 6.95 11.69
C LYS A 82 6.40 6.08 11.20
N PHE A 83 6.22 4.94 11.86
CA PHE A 83 5.05 4.11 11.67
C PHE A 83 3.91 4.68 12.51
N ASP A 84 2.82 5.02 11.85
CA ASP A 84 1.60 5.43 12.54
C ASP A 84 0.89 4.15 13.01
N LEU A 85 1.15 3.77 14.26
CA LEU A 85 0.64 2.53 14.89
C LEU A 85 -0.90 2.53 15.02
N ASP A 86 -1.56 3.70 14.88
CA ASP A 86 -3.02 3.80 14.80
C ASP A 86 -3.57 3.25 13.46
N ILE A 87 -2.69 2.90 12.50
CA ILE A 87 -2.99 2.21 11.24
C ILE A 87 -2.53 0.74 11.33
N THR A 88 -2.68 0.11 12.50
CA THR A 88 -2.56 -1.36 12.70
C THR A 88 -3.60 -2.16 11.92
N SER A 89 -4.63 -1.49 11.40
CA SER A 89 -5.41 -2.03 10.30
C SER A 89 -4.77 -1.54 8.99
N GLY A 90 -4.08 -2.42 8.26
CA GLY A 90 -3.80 -2.18 6.84
C GLY A 90 -5.07 -1.83 6.05
N PRO A 91 -5.01 -1.70 4.71
CA PRO A 91 -6.23 -1.57 3.92
C PRO A 91 -7.14 -2.77 4.22
N ARG A 92 -8.19 -2.56 5.02
CA ARG A 92 -9.21 -3.58 5.23
C ARG A 92 -9.84 -3.76 3.86
N SER A 93 -9.78 -4.95 3.31
CA SER A 93 -10.62 -5.34 2.18
C SER A 93 -12.06 -5.19 2.62
N ILE A 94 -12.65 -4.02 2.34
CA ILE A 94 -14.07 -3.77 2.58
C ILE A 94 -14.80 -4.67 1.59
N MET A 95 -15.23 -5.83 2.06
CA MET A 95 -16.08 -6.73 1.30
C MET A 95 -17.51 -6.19 1.41
N ILE A 96 -18.05 -5.76 0.27
CA ILE A 96 -19.45 -5.31 0.17
C ILE A 96 -20.31 -6.55 -0.04
N CYS A 97 -21.43 -6.62 0.66
CA CYS A 97 -22.38 -7.72 0.58
C CYS A 97 -22.87 -7.91 -0.87
N PRO A 98 -22.77 -9.13 -1.42
CA PRO A 98 -23.16 -9.41 -2.80
C PRO A 98 -24.68 -9.54 -3.00
N GLU A 99 -25.47 -9.54 -1.92
CA GLU A 99 -26.93 -9.58 -1.99
C GLU A 99 -27.47 -8.29 -2.62
N ASP A 100 -28.33 -8.47 -3.62
CA ASP A 100 -28.90 -7.37 -4.39
C ASP A 100 -29.74 -6.46 -3.49
N GLY A 101 -29.44 -5.16 -3.52
CA GLY A 101 -30.07 -4.15 -2.66
C GLY A 101 -29.59 -4.10 -1.20
N CYS A 102 -28.67 -4.97 -0.75
CA CYS A 102 -28.13 -4.89 0.61
C CYS A 102 -27.01 -3.83 0.73
N GLY A 103 -25.94 -4.00 -0.05
CA GLY A 103 -24.77 -3.09 -0.04
C GLY A 103 -24.06 -2.96 1.31
N GLY A 104 -24.39 -3.81 2.30
CA GLY A 104 -23.82 -3.76 3.64
C GLY A 104 -22.34 -4.15 3.66
N ILE A 105 -21.60 -3.64 4.63
CA ILE A 105 -20.20 -4.04 4.86
C ILE A 105 -20.20 -5.43 5.50
N MET A 106 -19.41 -6.35 4.95
CA MET A 106 -19.20 -7.67 5.53
C MET A 106 -18.08 -7.64 6.56
N GLU A 107 -18.31 -8.27 7.71
CA GLU A 107 -17.41 -8.32 8.85
C GLU A 107 -16.86 -9.74 9.05
N PRO A 108 -15.58 -9.93 9.39
CA PRO A 108 -15.03 -11.25 9.67
C PRO A 108 -15.51 -11.78 11.03
N GLU A 109 -16.05 -13.00 11.05
CA GLU A 109 -16.47 -13.74 12.26
C GLU A 109 -16.19 -15.24 12.07
N GLY A 110 -15.37 -15.84 12.95
CA GLY A 110 -15.17 -17.29 13.01
C GLY A 110 -14.62 -17.97 11.75
N GLY A 111 -13.87 -17.26 10.90
CA GLY A 111 -13.38 -17.79 9.62
C GLY A 111 -14.33 -17.57 8.43
N CYS A 112 -15.43 -16.86 8.65
CA CYS A 112 -16.37 -16.44 7.62
C CYS A 112 -16.48 -14.91 7.59
N TYR A 113 -16.88 -14.36 6.45
CA TYR A 113 -17.35 -12.98 6.34
C TYR A 113 -18.86 -12.98 6.49
N VAL A 114 -19.41 -12.12 7.35
CA VAL A 114 -20.84 -12.05 7.67
C VAL A 114 -21.35 -10.64 7.46
N CYS A 115 -22.45 -10.49 6.73
CA CYS A 115 -23.16 -9.22 6.60
C CYS A 115 -24.22 -9.11 7.70
N ARG A 116 -24.03 -8.20 8.66
CA ARG A 116 -25.04 -7.96 9.73
C ARG A 116 -26.34 -7.34 9.24
N ASN A 117 -26.37 -6.81 8.01
CA ASN A 117 -27.54 -6.13 7.47
C ASN A 117 -28.57 -7.09 6.84
N CYS A 118 -28.12 -8.19 6.22
CA CYS A 118 -29.00 -9.16 5.58
C CYS A 118 -28.80 -10.61 6.06
N GLY A 119 -27.77 -10.87 6.86
CA GLY A 119 -27.44 -12.22 7.36
C GLY A 119 -26.62 -13.09 6.40
N TYR A 120 -26.29 -12.60 5.19
CA TYR A 120 -25.44 -13.30 4.24
C TYR A 120 -24.05 -13.59 4.84
N SER A 121 -23.57 -14.83 4.72
CA SER A 121 -22.21 -15.20 5.15
C SER A 121 -21.48 -16.02 4.10
N LYS A 122 -20.16 -15.83 4.02
CA LYS A 122 -19.25 -16.57 3.15
C LYS A 122 -18.02 -16.99 3.92
N CYS A 123 -17.85 -18.29 4.10
CA CYS A 123 -16.67 -18.90 4.72
C CYS A 123 -15.58 -19.14 3.67
N SER A 124 -14.32 -19.04 4.09
CA SER A 124 -13.16 -19.46 3.29
C SER A 124 -12.98 -20.98 3.32
#